data_AF-A0A1H4FS32-F1
#
_entry.id   AF-A0A1H4FS32-F1
#
_cell.length_a   1.000
_cell.length_b   1.000
_cell.length_c   1.000
_cell.angle_alpha   90.00
_cell.angle_beta   90.00
_cell.angle_gamma   90.00
#
_symmetry.space_group_name_H-M   'P 1'
#
loop_
_entity.id
_entity.type
_entity.pdbx_description
1 polymer ?
#
loop_
_entity_poly.entity_id
_entity_poly.type
_entity_poly.pdbx_seq_one_letter_code
_entity_poly.pdbx_strand_id
1 'polypeptide(L)'
;MKKLGLIMAGFAIMAMAACSSTKVTSSWRANDAQQLQKENKIMVMALVPQKDRTLRSQMENNMVTELRRKGYNAVSALQTYGPQDMGKMTEKQVVKQLQGSDVSQVLTIVLLDRGKERNFVPNYGPYGYGGFWPYYSMWYSRMYTPGYYTVNTKYQWEGNLYDLKSGQLLYSVQSQSFDPPTTERMAILYGQQVVRDMTKQQLLTQR
;
A
#
# COMPACT_ATOMS: atom_id res chain seq x y z
N MET A 1 38.63 39.91 -14.82
CA MET A 1 38.29 38.82 -15.75
C MET A 1 38.28 37.50 -14.99
N LYS A 2 37.08 36.89 -14.88
CA LYS A 2 36.80 35.47 -15.10
C LYS A 2 37.82 34.51 -14.47
N LYS A 3 37.61 33.94 -13.29
CA LYS A 3 36.80 32.71 -13.10
C LYS A 3 36.75 32.42 -11.58
N LEU A 4 35.77 32.97 -10.87
CA LEU A 4 35.51 32.62 -9.46
C LEU A 4 34.01 32.33 -9.26
N GLY A 5 33.41 31.67 -10.25
CA GLY A 5 31.97 31.41 -10.31
C GLY A 5 31.68 30.02 -10.87
N LEU A 6 32.47 29.02 -10.47
CA LEU A 6 32.33 27.66 -11.00
C LEU A 6 32.69 26.59 -9.95
N ILE A 7 32.23 26.79 -8.71
CA ILE A 7 32.21 25.74 -7.67
C ILE A 7 30.77 25.46 -7.18
N MET A 8 29.76 26.21 -7.67
CA MET A 8 28.33 25.98 -7.40
C MET A 8 27.60 25.36 -8.59
N ALA A 9 28.04 24.20 -9.08
CA ALA A 9 27.28 23.48 -10.11
C ALA A 9 27.58 21.97 -10.13
N GLY A 10 27.98 21.40 -9.00
CA GLY A 10 28.55 20.06 -8.96
C GLY A 10 28.13 19.25 -7.75
N PHE A 11 26.83 19.16 -7.44
CA PHE A 11 26.25 18.00 -6.74
C PHE A 11 24.72 18.11 -6.62
N ALA A 12 24.02 18.46 -7.70
CA ALA A 12 22.61 18.09 -7.78
C ALA A 12 22.55 16.58 -8.08
N ILE A 13 22.87 15.76 -7.07
CA ILE A 13 22.51 14.35 -7.07
C ILE A 13 21.00 14.34 -7.18
N MET A 14 20.54 14.06 -8.39
CA MET A 14 19.19 13.63 -8.68
C MET A 14 19.03 12.28 -7.99
N ALA A 15 18.62 12.33 -6.72
CA ALA A 15 18.14 11.17 -6.01
C ALA A 15 16.90 10.70 -6.77
N MET A 16 17.08 9.74 -7.68
CA MET A 16 15.99 8.91 -8.16
C MET A 16 15.52 8.12 -6.94
N ALA A 17 14.64 8.72 -6.15
CA ALA A 17 13.86 8.00 -5.17
C ALA A 17 13.14 6.91 -5.98
N ALA A 18 13.55 5.66 -5.78
CA ALA A 18 12.82 4.52 -6.29
C ALA A 18 11.38 4.68 -5.80
N CYS A 19 10.48 5.05 -6.71
CA CYS A 19 9.08 5.24 -6.40
C CYS A 19 8.48 3.86 -6.12
N SER A 20 8.55 3.42 -4.86
CA SER A 20 7.68 2.34 -4.41
C SER A 20 6.25 2.83 -4.60
N SER A 21 5.53 2.23 -5.55
CA SER A 21 4.17 2.63 -5.87
C SER A 21 3.20 1.61 -5.31
N THR A 22 2.30 2.09 -4.47
CA THR A 22 1.04 1.40 -4.16
C THR A 22 -0.04 2.05 -5.00
N LYS A 23 -0.77 1.24 -5.77
CA LYS A 23 -1.86 1.69 -6.64
C LYS A 23 -3.12 0.89 -6.36
N VAL A 24 -4.27 1.56 -6.32
CA VAL A 24 -5.58 0.91 -6.38
C VAL A 24 -5.77 0.41 -7.82
N THR A 25 -6.04 -0.89 -7.97
CA THR A 25 -6.27 -1.52 -9.27
C THR A 25 -7.75 -1.58 -9.62
N SER A 26 -8.60 -1.76 -8.62
CA SER A 26 -10.06 -1.74 -8.76
C SER A 26 -10.69 -1.34 -7.44
N SER A 27 -11.84 -0.70 -7.52
CA SER A 27 -12.68 -0.40 -6.35
C SER A 27 -14.14 -0.39 -6.73
N TRP A 28 -14.98 -0.71 -5.75
CA TRP A 28 -16.41 -0.80 -5.87
C TRP A 28 -17.09 -0.32 -4.59
N ARG A 29 -18.24 0.33 -4.72
CA ARG A 29 -19.11 0.74 -3.61
C ARG A 29 -20.52 0.24 -3.90
N ALA A 30 -21.23 -0.21 -2.88
CA ALA A 30 -22.64 -0.57 -3.02
C ALA A 30 -23.49 0.67 -3.35
N ASN A 31 -24.44 0.52 -4.29
CA ASN A 31 -25.25 1.64 -4.78
C ASN A 31 -26.10 2.31 -3.68
N ASP A 32 -26.50 1.54 -2.68
CA ASP A 32 -27.30 1.94 -1.52
C ASP A 32 -26.46 2.25 -0.27
N ALA A 33 -25.14 2.04 -0.32
CA ALA A 33 -24.27 2.39 0.80
C ALA A 33 -24.33 3.91 1.01
N GLN A 34 -24.73 4.35 2.20
CA GLN A 34 -24.68 5.76 2.56
C GLN A 34 -23.24 6.21 2.85
N GLN A 35 -23.04 7.52 2.91
CA GLN A 35 -21.80 8.05 3.45
C GLN A 35 -21.62 7.60 4.90
N LEU A 36 -20.39 7.22 5.24
CA LEU A 36 -20.08 6.85 6.61
C LEU A 36 -20.21 8.08 7.51
N GLN A 37 -20.85 7.88 8.65
CA GLN A 37 -20.92 8.86 9.71
C GLN A 37 -19.63 8.84 10.53
N LYS A 38 -19.19 10.01 11.02
CA LYS A 38 -17.86 10.15 11.65
C LYS A 38 -17.79 9.56 13.06
N GLU A 39 -18.93 9.54 13.74
CA GLU A 39 -19.12 9.00 15.08
C GLU A 39 -19.14 7.46 15.11
N ASN A 40 -19.58 6.84 14.01
CA ASN A 40 -19.63 5.39 13.88
C ASN A 40 -18.23 4.80 13.95
N LYS A 41 -18.03 3.84 14.86
CA LYS A 41 -16.73 3.23 15.08
C LYS A 41 -16.43 2.22 13.98
N ILE A 42 -15.34 2.47 13.25
CA ILE A 42 -14.78 1.59 12.23
C ILE A 42 -13.67 0.75 12.87
N MET A 43 -13.84 -0.57 12.90
CA MET A 43 -12.78 -1.48 13.29
C MET A 43 -11.97 -1.91 12.08
N VAL A 44 -10.65 -1.72 12.12
CA VAL A 44 -9.73 -2.20 11.10
C VAL A 44 -9.12 -3.52 11.53
N MET A 45 -9.22 -4.54 10.67
CA MET A 45 -8.75 -5.89 10.91
C MET A 45 -7.87 -6.36 9.75
N ALA A 46 -6.58 -6.59 9.98
CA ALA A 46 -5.70 -7.13 8.95
C ALA A 46 -5.57 -8.66 9.09
N LEU A 47 -5.84 -9.37 7.99
CA LEU A 47 -5.72 -10.81 7.85
C LEU A 47 -4.43 -11.12 7.08
N VAL A 48 -3.36 -11.32 7.84
CA VAL A 48 -2.04 -11.71 7.35
C VAL A 48 -1.56 -12.95 8.10
N PRO A 49 -0.59 -13.73 7.58
CA PRO A 49 -0.07 -14.89 8.28
C PRO A 49 0.36 -14.56 9.71
N GLN A 50 0.04 -15.44 10.68
CA GLN A 50 0.30 -15.18 12.11
C GLN A 50 1.75 -14.81 12.44
N LYS A 51 2.71 -15.36 11.68
CA LYS A 51 4.14 -15.08 11.84
C LYS A 51 4.49 -13.60 11.55
N ASP A 52 3.66 -12.90 10.79
CA ASP A 52 3.88 -11.53 10.33
C ASP A 52 3.13 -10.53 11.23
N ARG A 53 3.25 -10.66 12.56
CA ARG A 53 2.55 -9.79 13.54
C ARG A 53 2.85 -8.29 13.36
N THR A 54 4.11 -7.97 13.06
CA THR A 54 4.54 -6.59 12.80
C THR A 54 3.81 -6.02 11.59
N LEU A 55 3.68 -6.80 10.52
CA LEU A 55 2.93 -6.40 9.33
C LEU A 55 1.46 -6.18 9.65
N ARG A 56 0.82 -7.10 10.41
CA ARG A 56 -0.56 -6.93 10.87
C ARG A 56 -0.74 -5.59 11.60
N SER A 57 0.13 -5.33 12.58
CA SER A 57 0.08 -4.09 13.36
C SER A 57 0.27 -2.85 12.50
N GLN A 58 1.24 -2.87 11.58
CA GLN A 58 1.50 -1.77 10.67
C GLN A 58 0.30 -1.49 9.76
N MET A 59 -0.32 -2.52 9.16
CA MET A 59 -1.47 -2.36 8.27
C MET A 59 -2.68 -1.77 9.02
N GLU A 60 -3.01 -2.32 10.19
CA GLU A 60 -4.13 -1.82 10.99
C GLU A 60 -3.90 -0.40 11.49
N ASN A 61 -2.75 -0.12 12.11
CA ASN A 61 -2.46 1.18 12.72
C ASN A 61 -2.37 2.30 11.67
N ASN A 62 -1.76 2.03 10.51
CA ASN A 62 -1.65 3.04 9.46
C ASN A 62 -3.02 3.34 8.85
N MET A 63 -3.84 2.33 8.57
CA MET A 63 -5.21 2.58 8.10
C MET A 63 -6.05 3.35 9.13
N VAL A 64 -5.97 2.98 10.41
CA VAL A 64 -6.63 3.72 11.51
C VAL A 64 -6.16 5.18 11.54
N THR A 65 -4.87 5.43 11.37
CA THR A 65 -4.29 6.78 11.33
C THR A 65 -4.85 7.59 10.16
N GLU A 66 -4.94 6.99 8.97
CA GLU A 66 -5.48 7.65 7.76
C GLU A 66 -6.97 7.98 7.91
N LEU A 67 -7.77 7.05 8.44
CA LEU A 67 -9.20 7.26 8.72
C LEU A 67 -9.41 8.36 9.78
N ARG A 68 -8.63 8.32 10.87
CA ARG A 68 -8.68 9.33 11.93
C ARG A 68 -8.27 10.71 11.44
N ARG A 69 -7.31 10.81 10.52
CA ARG A 69 -6.95 12.09 9.88
C ARG A 69 -8.13 12.70 9.11
N LYS A 70 -9.05 11.88 8.60
CA LYS A 70 -10.32 12.31 7.99
C LYS A 70 -11.45 12.58 9.00
N GLY A 71 -11.17 12.46 10.29
CA GLY A 71 -12.11 12.70 11.38
C GLY A 71 -13.04 11.53 11.67
N TYR A 72 -12.74 10.32 11.18
CA TYR A 72 -13.53 9.12 11.46
C TYR A 72 -13.05 8.44 12.74
N ASN A 73 -14.00 7.94 13.53
CA ASN A 73 -13.72 7.09 14.67
C ASN A 73 -13.25 5.70 14.21
N ALA A 74 -11.95 5.43 14.26
CA ALA A 74 -11.38 4.15 13.85
C ALA A 74 -10.51 3.51 14.94
N VAL A 75 -10.50 2.18 15.04
CA VAL A 75 -9.71 1.40 16.01
C VAL A 75 -9.08 0.16 15.37
N SER A 76 -7.94 -0.29 15.90
CA SER A 76 -7.27 -1.52 15.48
C SER A 76 -7.87 -2.72 16.22
N ALA A 77 -8.18 -3.80 15.48
CA ALA A 77 -8.61 -5.06 16.07
C ALA A 77 -7.50 -5.70 16.92
N LEU A 78 -6.24 -5.65 16.46
CA LEU A 78 -5.07 -6.15 17.20
C LEU A 78 -4.87 -5.41 18.53
N GLN A 79 -5.06 -4.09 18.56
CA GLN A 79 -4.98 -3.32 19.82
C GLN A 79 -6.17 -3.60 20.74
N THR A 80 -7.37 -3.80 20.17
CA THR A 80 -8.61 -3.97 20.94
C THR A 80 -8.73 -5.37 21.55
N TYR A 81 -8.39 -6.41 20.79
CA TYR A 81 -8.57 -7.81 21.18
C TYR A 81 -7.26 -8.58 21.40
N GLY A 82 -6.12 -7.91 21.19
CA GLY A 82 -4.81 -8.51 21.34
C GLY A 82 -4.44 -9.47 20.20
N PRO A 83 -3.35 -10.24 20.37
CA PRO A 83 -2.83 -11.15 19.35
C PRO A 83 -3.64 -12.45 19.22
N GLN A 84 -4.81 -12.53 19.88
CA GLN A 84 -5.71 -13.68 19.78
C GLN A 84 -6.03 -13.92 18.30
N ASP A 85 -5.92 -15.18 17.89
CA ASP A 85 -6.21 -15.54 16.51
C ASP A 85 -7.71 -15.74 16.34
N MET A 86 -8.38 -14.70 15.84
CA MET A 86 -9.78 -14.82 15.43
C MET A 86 -9.96 -15.84 14.30
N GLY A 87 -8.90 -16.27 13.61
CA GLY A 87 -8.92 -17.37 12.64
C GLY A 87 -9.20 -18.75 13.27
N LYS A 88 -9.09 -18.89 14.60
CA LYS A 88 -9.52 -20.10 15.32
C LYS A 88 -10.99 -20.04 15.77
N MET A 89 -11.61 -18.87 15.66
CA MET A 89 -13.01 -18.66 15.99
C MET A 89 -13.87 -18.95 14.77
N THR A 90 -15.09 -19.44 14.99
CA THR A 90 -16.08 -19.51 13.91
C THR A 90 -16.53 -18.11 13.52
N GLU A 91 -16.99 -17.95 12.29
CA GLU A 91 -17.58 -16.69 11.81
C GLU A 91 -18.62 -16.14 12.80
N LYS A 92 -19.52 -17.02 13.29
CA LYS A 92 -20.55 -16.66 14.28
C LYS A 92 -19.95 -16.14 15.59
N GLN A 93 -18.82 -16.68 16.04
CA GLN A 93 -18.13 -16.20 17.24
C GLN A 93 -17.50 -14.83 17.03
N VAL A 94 -16.85 -14.60 15.88
CA VAL A 94 -16.26 -13.31 15.50
C VAL A 94 -17.35 -12.25 15.39
N VAL A 95 -18.42 -12.54 14.65
CA VAL A 95 -19.56 -11.62 14.47
C VAL A 95 -20.21 -11.31 15.82
N LYS A 96 -20.45 -12.31 16.68
CA LYS A 96 -21.03 -12.09 18.00
C LYS A 96 -20.15 -11.21 18.89
N GLN A 97 -18.83 -11.42 18.85
CA GLN A 97 -17.88 -10.60 19.61
C GLN A 97 -17.88 -9.14 19.14
N LEU A 98 -17.93 -8.91 17.83
CA LEU A 98 -17.98 -7.58 17.25
C LEU A 98 -19.34 -6.91 17.52
N GLN A 99 -20.46 -7.62 17.38
CA GLN A 99 -21.80 -7.08 17.64
C GLN A 99 -22.04 -6.77 19.13
N GLY A 100 -21.29 -7.40 20.04
CA GLY A 100 -21.28 -7.06 21.47
C GLY A 100 -20.44 -5.83 21.82
N SER A 101 -19.83 -5.18 20.84
CA SER A 101 -19.02 -3.95 21.01
C SER A 101 -19.76 -2.72 20.46
N ASP A 102 -19.15 -1.55 20.59
CA ASP A 102 -19.63 -0.29 20.01
C ASP A 102 -19.16 -0.06 18.57
N VAL A 103 -18.65 -1.11 17.90
CA VAL A 103 -18.25 -1.09 16.49
C VAL A 103 -19.49 -1.10 15.59
N SER A 104 -19.51 -0.21 14.60
CA SER A 104 -20.59 -0.13 13.60
C SER A 104 -20.17 -0.70 12.25
N GLN A 105 -18.90 -0.54 11.87
CA GLN A 105 -18.35 -1.07 10.62
C GLN A 105 -17.04 -1.81 10.84
N VAL A 106 -16.77 -2.79 9.97
CA VAL A 106 -15.53 -3.56 9.99
C VAL A 106 -14.86 -3.44 8.63
N LEU A 107 -13.63 -2.93 8.64
CA LEU A 107 -12.75 -2.88 7.47
C LEU A 107 -11.73 -4.02 7.57
N THR A 108 -11.88 -5.04 6.74
CA THR A 108 -10.89 -6.10 6.62
C THR A 108 -9.81 -5.72 5.60
N ILE A 109 -8.57 -6.15 5.84
CA ILE A 109 -7.42 -5.96 4.93
C ILE A 109 -6.73 -7.31 4.77
N VAL A 110 -6.79 -7.91 3.58
CA VAL A 110 -6.30 -9.26 3.30
C VAL A 110 -5.12 -9.22 2.34
N LEU A 111 -4.05 -9.92 2.66
CA LEU A 111 -2.98 -10.20 1.71
C LEU A 111 -3.39 -11.38 0.82
N LEU A 112 -3.74 -11.12 -0.43
CA LEU A 112 -4.16 -12.16 -1.38
C LEU A 112 -2.97 -12.91 -1.96
N ASP A 113 -1.91 -12.19 -2.32
CA ASP A 113 -0.77 -12.75 -3.03
C ASP A 113 0.52 -11.97 -2.74
N ARG A 114 1.64 -12.71 -2.70
CA ARG A 114 3.01 -12.20 -2.55
C ARG A 114 3.93 -12.90 -3.54
N GLY A 115 4.09 -12.32 -4.73
CA GLY A 115 4.95 -12.83 -5.79
C GLY A 115 6.35 -12.19 -5.79
N LYS A 116 7.38 -12.95 -6.18
CA LYS A 116 8.72 -12.43 -6.50
C LYS A 116 8.89 -12.41 -8.02
N GLU A 117 9.04 -11.24 -8.61
CA GLU A 117 9.35 -11.06 -10.03
C GLU A 117 10.84 -10.76 -10.21
N ARG A 118 11.50 -11.43 -11.16
CA ARG A 118 12.89 -11.12 -11.53
C ARG A 118 12.87 -10.13 -12.69
N ASN A 119 13.27 -8.90 -12.45
CA ASN A 119 13.40 -7.88 -13.49
C ASN A 119 14.86 -7.72 -13.87
N PHE A 120 15.16 -7.91 -15.17
CA PHE A 120 16.48 -7.63 -15.71
C PHE A 120 16.69 -6.13 -15.73
N VAL A 121 17.72 -5.66 -15.02
CA VAL A 121 18.11 -4.25 -15.02
C VAL A 121 19.31 -4.09 -15.94
N PRO A 122 19.13 -3.44 -17.09
CA PRO A 122 20.25 -3.13 -17.95
C PRO A 122 21.10 -2.01 -17.32
N ASN A 123 22.40 -2.22 -17.22
CA ASN A 123 23.33 -1.20 -16.74
C ASN A 123 23.81 -0.33 -17.91
N TYR A 124 23.16 0.81 -18.16
CA TYR A 124 23.55 1.73 -19.23
C TYR A 124 23.92 3.11 -18.68
N GLY A 125 25.11 3.62 -19.07
CA GLY A 125 25.53 4.99 -18.80
C GLY A 125 25.00 6.01 -19.84
N PRO A 126 25.05 7.33 -19.53
CA PRO A 126 24.56 8.39 -20.41
C PRO A 126 25.37 8.55 -21.71
N TYR A 127 24.69 9.01 -22.75
CA TYR A 127 25.12 9.01 -24.15
C TYR A 127 26.00 10.21 -24.54
N GLY A 128 27.01 9.96 -25.37
CA GLY A 128 27.71 10.99 -26.15
C GLY A 128 27.65 10.66 -27.64
N TYR A 129 27.20 11.60 -28.47
CA TYR A 129 27.18 11.45 -29.93
C TYR A 129 28.60 11.70 -30.48
N GLY A 130 29.30 10.64 -30.89
CA GLY A 130 30.62 10.77 -31.52
C GLY A 130 31.07 9.52 -32.25
N GLY A 131 31.00 9.52 -33.59
CA GLY A 131 31.73 8.60 -34.48
C GLY A 131 31.35 7.10 -34.45
N PHE A 132 31.88 6.36 -35.43
CA PHE A 132 31.62 4.92 -35.63
C PHE A 132 32.27 4.03 -34.55
N TRP A 133 33.48 4.36 -34.11
CA TRP A 133 34.22 3.51 -33.16
C TRP A 133 33.61 3.48 -31.75
N PRO A 134 33.17 4.62 -31.19
CA PRO A 134 32.40 4.63 -29.93
C PRO A 134 31.04 3.93 -30.06
N TYR A 135 30.38 4.00 -31.23
CA TYR A 135 29.15 3.26 -31.52
C TYR A 135 29.37 1.73 -31.52
N TYR A 136 30.39 1.25 -32.25
CA TYR A 136 30.71 -0.19 -32.34
C TYR A 136 31.11 -0.79 -30.97
N SER A 137 32.05 -0.13 -30.27
CA SER A 137 32.47 -0.49 -28.91
C SER A 137 31.29 -0.58 -27.94
N MET A 138 30.33 0.35 -28.06
CA MET A 138 29.13 0.36 -27.22
C MET A 138 28.20 -0.82 -27.51
N TRP A 139 27.89 -1.11 -28.78
CA TRP A 139 27.01 -2.23 -29.11
C TRP A 139 27.64 -3.58 -28.78
N TYR A 140 28.96 -3.72 -28.96
CA TYR A 140 29.71 -4.87 -28.50
C TYR A 140 29.60 -5.01 -26.98
N SER A 141 29.88 -3.96 -26.20
CA SER A 141 29.70 -4.00 -24.74
C SER A 141 28.24 -4.30 -24.33
N ARG A 142 27.23 -3.78 -25.02
CA ARG A 142 25.81 -4.09 -24.73
C ARG A 142 25.43 -5.54 -24.99
N MET A 143 26.01 -6.15 -26.02
CA MET A 143 25.76 -7.54 -26.38
C MET A 143 26.46 -8.52 -25.44
N TYR A 144 27.60 -8.12 -24.85
CA TYR A 144 28.47 -9.02 -24.09
C TYR A 144 28.65 -8.68 -22.60
N THR A 145 28.09 -7.57 -22.09
CA THR A 145 28.10 -7.24 -20.65
C THR A 145 26.89 -7.88 -19.96
N PRO A 146 27.07 -8.70 -18.91
CA PRO A 146 25.95 -9.29 -18.18
C PRO A 146 25.14 -8.18 -17.48
N GLY A 147 23.84 -8.11 -17.72
CA GLY A 147 22.94 -7.35 -16.84
C GLY A 147 22.63 -8.14 -15.58
N TYR A 148 22.14 -7.45 -14.55
CA TYR A 148 21.79 -8.06 -13.26
C TYR A 148 20.28 -8.20 -13.11
N TYR A 149 19.84 -9.25 -12.44
CA TYR A 149 18.44 -9.43 -12.08
C TYR A 149 18.17 -8.77 -10.71
N THR A 150 17.17 -7.91 -10.64
CA THR A 150 16.57 -7.45 -9.38
C THR A 150 15.37 -8.33 -9.04
N VAL A 151 15.19 -8.66 -7.77
CA VAL A 151 14.03 -9.43 -7.29
C VAL A 151 13.03 -8.45 -6.71
N ASN A 152 12.00 -8.09 -7.49
CA ASN A 152 10.94 -7.20 -7.03
C ASN A 152 9.86 -8.03 -6.35
N THR A 153 9.42 -7.62 -5.16
CA THR A 153 8.28 -8.27 -4.50
C THR A 153 7.00 -7.52 -4.80
N LYS A 154 6.01 -8.22 -5.34
CA LYS A 154 4.66 -7.71 -5.60
C LYS A 154 3.72 -8.18 -4.50
N TYR A 155 3.00 -7.23 -3.90
CA TYR A 155 1.96 -7.52 -2.90
C TYR A 155 0.60 -7.15 -3.47
N GLN A 156 -0.37 -8.05 -3.36
CA GLN A 156 -1.76 -7.81 -3.75
C GLN A 156 -2.62 -7.81 -2.49
N TRP A 157 -3.31 -6.69 -2.25
CA TRP A 157 -4.13 -6.49 -1.07
C TRP A 157 -5.59 -6.28 -1.46
N GLU A 158 -6.50 -6.88 -0.70
CA GLU A 158 -7.93 -6.59 -0.77
C GLU A 158 -8.39 -5.94 0.53
N GLY A 159 -9.19 -4.88 0.41
CA GLY A 159 -9.84 -4.22 1.53
C GLY A 159 -11.35 -4.26 1.37
N ASN A 160 -12.07 -4.75 2.38
CA ASN A 160 -13.54 -4.83 2.33
C ASN A 160 -14.14 -4.17 3.58
N LEU A 161 -15.09 -3.25 3.38
CA LEU A 161 -15.81 -2.57 4.45
C LEU A 161 -17.23 -3.13 4.55
N TYR A 162 -17.59 -3.58 5.74
CA TYR A 162 -18.91 -4.13 6.04
C TYR A 162 -19.66 -3.28 7.06
N ASP A 163 -20.97 -3.16 6.88
CA ASP A 163 -21.88 -2.78 7.97
C ASP A 163 -22.07 -3.99 8.90
N LEU A 164 -21.79 -3.81 10.19
CA LEU A 164 -21.80 -4.92 11.13
C LEU A 164 -23.22 -5.37 11.50
N LYS A 165 -24.20 -4.46 11.40
CA LYS A 165 -25.59 -4.74 11.78
C LYS A 165 -26.30 -5.55 10.69
N SER A 166 -26.15 -5.16 9.43
CA SER A 166 -26.76 -5.84 8.29
C SER A 166 -25.88 -6.94 7.70
N GLY A 167 -24.56 -6.90 7.94
CA GLY A 167 -23.59 -7.77 7.27
C GLY A 167 -23.30 -7.36 5.81
N GLN A 168 -23.84 -6.24 5.36
CA GLN A 168 -23.72 -5.79 3.98
C GLN A 168 -22.30 -5.31 3.67
N LEU A 169 -21.76 -5.73 2.53
CA LEU A 169 -20.53 -5.17 1.97
C LEU A 169 -20.83 -3.77 1.39
N LEU A 170 -20.27 -2.73 2.02
CA LEU A 170 -20.45 -1.34 1.61
C LEU A 170 -19.43 -0.92 0.55
N TYR A 171 -18.21 -1.46 0.63
CA TYR A 171 -17.10 -1.07 -0.23
C TYR A 171 -16.05 -2.18 -0.33
N SER A 172 -15.46 -2.33 -1.51
CA SER A 172 -14.35 -3.24 -1.79
C SER A 172 -13.28 -2.55 -2.62
N VAL A 173 -12.01 -2.85 -2.33
CA VAL A 173 -10.86 -2.31 -3.05
C VAL A 173 -9.78 -3.35 -3.20
N GLN A 174 -9.19 -3.41 -4.39
CA GLN A 174 -7.96 -4.15 -4.63
C GLN A 174 -6.83 -3.18 -4.94
N SER A 175 -5.65 -3.48 -4.41
CA SER A 175 -4.46 -2.68 -4.64
C SER A 175 -3.23 -3.55 -4.83
N GLN A 176 -2.26 -2.99 -5.54
CA GLN A 176 -0.96 -3.61 -5.78
C GLN A 176 0.15 -2.69 -5.29
N SER A 177 1.10 -3.25 -4.56
CA SER A 177 2.33 -2.58 -4.15
C SER A 177 3.54 -3.27 -4.77
N PHE A 178 4.42 -2.50 -5.39
CA PHE A 178 5.65 -2.98 -5.99
C PHE A 178 6.85 -2.48 -5.18
N ASP A 179 7.66 -3.44 -4.70
CA ASP A 179 8.94 -3.23 -4.04
C ASP A 179 8.96 -2.10 -2.99
N PRO A 180 8.10 -2.16 -1.96
CA PRO A 180 8.14 -1.17 -0.90
C PRO A 180 9.46 -1.28 -0.11
N PRO A 181 10.14 -0.15 0.20
CA PRO A 181 11.43 -0.18 0.90
C PRO A 181 11.31 -0.79 2.30
N THR A 182 10.13 -0.68 2.93
CA THR A 182 9.78 -1.36 4.19
C THR A 182 8.30 -1.74 4.18
N THR A 183 7.93 -2.74 4.99
CA THR A 183 6.52 -3.11 5.21
C THR A 183 5.71 -1.97 5.82
N GLU A 184 6.35 -1.11 6.61
CA GLU A 184 5.72 0.09 7.17
C GLU A 184 5.39 1.11 6.08
N ARG A 185 6.33 1.37 5.17
CA ARG A 185 6.10 2.30 4.06
C ARG A 185 4.97 1.79 3.16
N MET A 186 4.91 0.49 2.90
CA MET A 186 3.78 -0.14 2.21
C MET A 186 2.46 0.10 2.93
N ALA A 187 2.40 -0.12 4.25
CA ALA A 187 1.19 0.06 5.04
C ALA A 187 0.70 1.52 5.02
N ILE A 188 1.61 2.49 5.14
CA ILE A 188 1.32 3.92 4.99
C ILE A 188 0.72 4.20 3.61
N LEU A 189 1.41 3.78 2.54
CA LEU A 189 0.97 4.04 1.17
C LEU A 189 -0.38 3.37 0.87
N TYR A 190 -0.59 2.14 1.36
CA TYR A 190 -1.86 1.45 1.25
C TYR A 190 -3.00 2.23 1.90
N GLY A 191 -2.85 2.61 3.18
CA GLY A 191 -3.88 3.38 3.90
C GLY A 191 -4.21 4.69 3.19
N GLN A 192 -3.18 5.42 2.74
CA GLN A 192 -3.36 6.66 1.97
C GLN A 192 -4.15 6.45 0.69
N GLN A 193 -3.83 5.41 -0.08
CA GLN A 193 -4.51 5.16 -1.36
C GLN A 193 -5.95 4.72 -1.15
N VAL A 194 -6.21 3.85 -0.17
CA VAL A 194 -7.57 3.38 0.12
C VAL A 194 -8.44 4.52 0.65
N VAL A 195 -7.97 5.34 1.59
CA VAL A 195 -8.76 6.49 2.08
C VAL A 195 -9.00 7.52 0.97
N ARG A 196 -8.02 7.76 0.08
CA ARG A 196 -8.23 8.58 -1.12
C ARG A 196 -9.32 7.99 -2.02
N ASP A 197 -9.28 6.69 -2.27
CA ASP A 197 -10.27 6.03 -3.10
C ASP A 197 -11.66 6.02 -2.46
N MET A 198 -11.78 5.72 -1.16
CA MET A 198 -13.05 5.83 -0.44
C MET A 198 -13.64 7.25 -0.49
N THR A 199 -12.79 8.29 -0.49
CA THR A 199 -13.23 9.68 -0.68
C THR A 199 -13.72 9.92 -2.11
N LYS A 200 -13.01 9.38 -3.13
CA LYS A 200 -13.42 9.45 -4.55
C LYS A 200 -14.74 8.73 -4.80
N GLN A 201 -14.94 7.58 -4.16
CA GLN A 201 -16.18 6.81 -4.18
C GLN A 201 -17.29 7.46 -3.35
N GLN A 202 -17.05 8.65 -2.77
CA GLN A 202 -17.98 9.39 -1.92
C GLN A 202 -18.51 8.59 -0.73
N LEU A 203 -17.75 7.60 -0.26
CA LEU A 203 -18.03 6.84 0.96
C LEU A 203 -17.57 7.63 2.19
N LEU A 204 -16.46 8.35 2.06
CA LEU A 204 -15.96 9.33 3.03
C LEU A 204 -16.19 10.76 2.52
N THR A 205 -16.29 11.72 3.45
CA THR A 205 -16.42 13.14 3.12
C THR A 205 -15.14 13.74 2.52
N GLN A 206 -15.27 14.71 1.61
CA GLN A 206 -14.12 15.32 0.92
C GLN A 206 -13.21 16.21 1.78
N ARG A 207 -13.59 16.54 3.03
CA ARG A 207 -12.76 17.33 3.96
C ARG A 207 -12.28 16.47 5.13
#